data_AF-A0A530Y1C2-F1
#
_entry.id   AF-A0A530Y1C2-F1
#
_cell.length_a   1.000
_cell.length_b   1.000
_cell.length_c   1.000
_cell.angle_alpha   90.00
_cell.angle_beta   90.00
_cell.angle_gamma   90.00
#
_symmetry.space_group_name_H-M   'P 1'
#
loop_
_entity.id
_entity.type
_entity.pdbx_description
1 polymer ?
#
loop_
_entity_poly.entity_id
_entity_poly.type
_entity_poly.pdbx_seq_one_letter_code
_entity_poly.pdbx_strand_id
1 'polypeptide(L)'
;TAVMTESAHDLNAFISIMAFLVGFAQIVFLFNLIWSIRHGREAGGNPWRATTLEWQTSETPPPHGNFGKELPIVYRWAYDYSVPGAKEDFIPQNVPGSFGSSKEPA
;
A
#
# COMPACT_ATOMS: atom_id res chain seq x y z
N THR A 1 -9.07 27.40 41.62
CA THR A 1 -9.68 27.54 40.28
C THR A 1 -8.55 27.80 39.31
N ALA A 2 -8.29 26.89 38.37
CA ALA A 2 -7.25 27.12 37.36
C ALA A 2 -7.72 28.25 36.43
N VAL A 3 -6.95 29.33 36.35
CA VAL A 3 -7.21 30.43 35.42
C VAL A 3 -6.70 29.96 34.05
N MET A 4 -7.59 29.82 33.07
CA MET A 4 -7.15 29.59 31.68
C MET A 4 -6.36 30.82 31.22
N THR A 5 -5.12 30.60 30.77
CA THR A 5 -4.32 31.68 30.17
C THR A 5 -4.88 32.02 28.79
N GLU A 6 -4.72 33.27 28.35
CA GLU A 6 -5.12 33.73 27.02
C GLU A 6 -4.55 32.85 25.90
N SER A 7 -3.27 32.49 26.02
CA SER A 7 -2.59 31.56 25.11
C SER A 7 -3.24 30.18 25.03
N ALA A 8 -3.81 29.67 26.13
CA ALA A 8 -4.50 28.38 26.14
C ALA A 8 -5.88 28.48 25.46
N HIS A 9 -6.55 29.62 25.56
CA HIS A 9 -7.81 29.87 24.86
C HIS A 9 -7.60 29.89 23.35
N ASP A 10 -6.60 30.62 22.86
CA ASP A 10 -6.29 30.72 21.43
C ASP A 10 -5.88 29.36 20.84
N LEU A 11 -5.08 28.59 21.59
CA LEU A 11 -4.69 27.24 21.18
C LEU A 11 -5.90 26.31 21.07
N ASN A 12 -6.84 26.35 22.02
CA ASN A 12 -8.06 25.54 21.96
C ASN A 12 -8.94 25.91 20.76
N ALA A 13 -9.05 27.20 20.43
CA ALA A 13 -9.77 27.66 19.25
C ALA A 13 -9.13 27.13 17.96
N PHE A 14 -7.80 27.23 17.84
CA PHE A 14 -7.06 26.67 16.70
C PHE A 14 -7.24 25.15 16.58
N ILE A 15 -7.10 24.41 17.68
CA ILE A 15 -7.30 22.95 17.71
C ILE A 15 -8.71 22.59 17.25
N SER A 16 -9.73 23.37 17.65
CA SER A 16 -11.11 23.13 17.23
C SER A 16 -11.28 23.30 15.72
N ILE A 17 -10.64 24.31 15.12
CA ILE A 17 -10.64 24.49 13.65
C ILE A 17 -9.97 23.29 12.96
N MET A 18 -8.82 22.84 13.46
CA MET A 18 -8.13 21.66 12.92
C MET A 18 -8.97 20.40 13.05
N ALA A 19 -9.67 20.22 14.18
CA ALA A 19 -10.56 19.08 14.39
C ALA A 19 -11.71 19.06 13.36
N PHE A 20 -12.30 20.21 13.03
CA PHE A 20 -13.30 20.29 11.97
C PHE A 20 -12.72 19.99 10.58
N LEU A 21 -11.52 20.48 10.26
CA LEU A 21 -10.85 20.17 8.99
C LEU A 21 -10.54 18.68 8.85
N VAL A 22 -10.00 18.05 9.90
CA VAL A 22 -9.76 16.60 9.91
C VAL A 22 -11.10 15.84 9.79
N GLY A 23 -12.14 16.26 10.51
CA GLY A 23 -13.47 15.69 10.40
C GLY A 23 -14.03 15.76 8.97
N PHE A 24 -13.85 16.90 8.29
CA PHE A 24 -14.23 17.05 6.89
C PHE A 24 -13.42 16.13 5.96
N ALA A 25 -12.10 16.03 6.14
CA ALA A 25 -11.27 15.11 5.37
C ALA A 25 -11.70 13.64 5.54
N GLN A 26 -12.11 13.25 6.76
CA GLN A 26 -12.69 11.91 7.00
C GLN A 26 -13.99 11.69 6.22
N ILE A 27 -14.88 12.70 6.12
CA ILE A 27 -16.11 12.61 5.33
C ILE A 27 -15.78 12.40 3.84
N VAL A 28 -14.82 13.15 3.30
CA VAL A 28 -14.37 12.99 1.90
C VAL A 28 -13.81 11.58 1.67
N PHE A 29 -13.00 11.07 2.60
CA PHE A 29 -12.47 9.71 2.54
C PHE A 29 -13.58 8.65 2.57
N LEU A 30 -14.56 8.76 3.48
CA LEU A 30 -15.68 7.84 3.57
C LEU A 30 -16.55 7.87 2.30
N PHE A 31 -16.79 9.06 1.75
CA PHE A 31 -17.48 9.19 0.46
C PHE A 31 -16.73 8.45 -0.64
N ASN A 32 -15.41 8.67 -0.75
CA ASN A 32 -14.58 7.99 -1.75
C ASN A 32 -14.58 6.47 -1.56
N LEU A 33 -14.50 5.97 -0.33
CA LEU A 33 -14.54 4.55 0.00
C LEU A 33 -15.87 3.91 -0.43
N ILE A 34 -17.01 4.51 -0.02
CA ILE A 34 -18.35 4.00 -0.35
C ILE A 34 -18.58 4.05 -1.86
N TRP A 35 -18.16 5.14 -2.52
CA TRP A 35 -18.27 5.26 -3.97
C TRP A 35 -17.44 4.20 -4.69
N SER A 36 -16.20 3.99 -4.27
CA SER A 36 -15.27 3.03 -4.90
C SER A 36 -15.75 1.59 -4.74
N ILE A 37 -16.36 1.23 -3.62
CA ILE A 37 -16.93 -0.12 -3.43
C ILE A 37 -18.10 -0.38 -4.40
N ARG A 38 -18.91 0.65 -4.71
CA ARG A 38 -20.13 0.50 -5.52
C ARG A 38 -19.91 0.72 -7.02
N HIS A 39 -18.98 1.59 -7.39
CA HIS A 39 -18.79 2.06 -8.77
C HIS A 39 -17.32 2.05 -9.22
N GLY A 40 -16.39 1.61 -8.36
CA GLY A 40 -14.98 1.53 -8.69
C GLY A 40 -14.69 0.45 -9.74
N ARG A 41 -13.57 0.60 -10.45
CA ARG A 41 -13.05 -0.42 -11.37
C ARG A 41 -12.27 -1.46 -10.59
N GLU A 42 -12.36 -2.71 -11.02
CA GLU A 42 -11.50 -3.78 -10.48
C GLU A 42 -10.03 -3.43 -10.72
N ALA A 43 -9.22 -3.53 -9.65
CA ALA A 43 -7.80 -3.18 -9.70
C ALA A 43 -6.93 -4.28 -10.35
N GLY A 44 -7.47 -5.48 -10.51
CA GLY A 44 -6.70 -6.68 -10.85
C GLY A 44 -5.79 -7.13 -9.68
N GLY A 45 -4.97 -8.14 -9.93
CA GLY A 45 -4.16 -8.75 -8.87
C GLY A 45 -2.90 -7.98 -8.47
N ASN A 46 -2.38 -7.12 -9.35
CA ASN A 46 -1.18 -6.31 -9.07
C ASN A 46 -1.18 -4.98 -9.84
N PRO A 47 -2.04 -4.01 -9.45
CA PRO A 47 -2.12 -2.71 -10.11
C PRO A 47 -0.83 -1.89 -9.98
N TRP A 48 -0.03 -2.15 -8.94
CA TRP A 48 1.15 -1.36 -8.60
C TRP A 48 2.45 -1.93 -9.17
N ARG A 49 2.39 -3.07 -9.88
CA ARG A 49 3.57 -3.79 -10.36
C ARG A 49 4.56 -4.11 -9.23
N ALA A 50 4.02 -4.44 -8.05
CA ALA A 50 4.82 -4.81 -6.90
C ALA A 50 5.48 -6.19 -7.09
N THR A 51 6.67 -6.34 -6.53
CA THR A 51 7.53 -7.51 -6.75
C THR A 51 7.35 -8.62 -5.71
N THR A 52 6.71 -8.32 -4.58
CA THR A 52 6.54 -9.22 -3.44
C THR A 52 5.43 -10.27 -3.66
N LEU A 53 5.50 -11.37 -2.89
CA LEU A 53 4.63 -12.53 -3.08
C LEU A 53 3.14 -12.27 -2.80
N GLU A 54 2.77 -11.30 -1.96
CA GLU A 54 1.36 -11.00 -1.70
C GLU A 54 0.61 -10.56 -2.97
N TRP A 55 1.34 -10.05 -3.96
CA TRP A 55 0.83 -9.66 -5.28
C TRP A 55 0.89 -10.77 -6.33
N GLN A 56 1.29 -11.97 -5.95
CA GLN A 56 1.46 -13.14 -6.83
C GLN A 56 0.45 -14.26 -6.55
N THR A 57 -0.61 -13.95 -5.80
CA THR A 57 -1.71 -14.89 -5.55
C THR A 57 -2.53 -15.10 -6.84
N SER A 58 -3.07 -16.31 -7.02
CA SER A 58 -3.79 -16.67 -8.27
C SER A 58 -5.16 -16.01 -8.40
N GLU A 59 -5.75 -15.59 -7.28
CA GLU A 59 -7.08 -15.01 -7.20
C GLU A 59 -7.02 -13.69 -6.43
N THR A 60 -7.88 -12.74 -6.79
CA THR A 60 -7.98 -11.44 -6.10
C THR A 60 -9.46 -11.13 -5.85
N PRO A 61 -9.91 -11.03 -4.59
CA PRO A 61 -9.12 -11.08 -3.34
C PRO A 61 -8.57 -12.49 -3.01
N PRO A 62 -7.41 -12.62 -2.33
CA PRO A 62 -6.81 -13.92 -2.04
C PRO A 62 -7.67 -14.78 -1.09
N PRO A 63 -7.93 -16.06 -1.40
CA PRO A 63 -8.65 -16.96 -0.52
C PRO A 63 -7.75 -17.52 0.60
N HIS A 64 -8.32 -18.30 1.52
CA HIS A 64 -7.53 -19.08 2.47
C HIS A 64 -6.72 -20.15 1.72
N GLY A 65 -5.43 -20.32 2.06
CA GLY A 65 -4.53 -21.15 1.26
C GLY A 65 -4.21 -20.52 -0.10
N ASN A 66 -4.02 -19.20 -0.12
CA ASN A 66 -3.80 -18.34 -1.30
C ASN A 66 -2.68 -18.74 -2.28
N PHE A 67 -1.81 -19.68 -1.91
CA PHE A 67 -0.75 -20.21 -2.78
C PHE A 67 -0.99 -21.66 -3.23
N GLY A 68 -2.16 -22.24 -2.93
CA GLY A 68 -2.50 -23.60 -3.33
C GLY A 68 -1.62 -24.65 -2.65
N LYS A 69 -1.35 -25.76 -3.36
CA LYS A 69 -0.60 -26.91 -2.82
C LYS A 69 0.91 -26.71 -2.86
N GLU A 70 1.41 -25.96 -3.84
CA GLU A 70 2.84 -25.75 -4.08
C GLU A 70 3.20 -24.32 -3.71
N LEU A 71 4.16 -24.16 -2.79
CA LEU A 71 4.58 -22.83 -2.36
C LEU A 71 5.50 -22.18 -3.41
N PRO A 72 5.39 -20.85 -3.62
CA PRO A 72 6.27 -20.14 -4.52
C PRO A 72 7.72 -20.19 -4.01
N ILE A 73 8.65 -20.47 -4.91
CA ILE A 73 10.08 -20.40 -4.62
C ILE A 73 10.53 -18.96 -4.82
N VAL A 74 11.29 -18.42 -3.87
CA VAL A 74 11.85 -17.06 -3.94
C VAL A 74 13.25 -17.11 -4.53
N TYR A 75 13.47 -16.40 -5.63
CA TYR A 75 14.77 -16.32 -6.31
C TYR A 75 15.49 -14.99 -6.09
N ARG A 76 14.79 -13.96 -5.61
CA ARG A 76 15.30 -12.57 -5.54
C ARG A 76 14.63 -11.75 -4.43
N TRP A 77 15.12 -10.54 -4.24
CA TRP A 77 14.64 -9.62 -3.21
C TRP A 77 13.28 -9.01 -3.52
N ALA A 78 12.65 -8.51 -2.46
CA ALA A 78 11.34 -7.88 -2.47
C ALA A 78 11.29 -6.56 -3.27
N TYR A 79 12.42 -5.99 -3.68
CA TYR A 79 12.50 -4.67 -4.33
C TYR A 79 13.32 -4.69 -5.64
N ASP A 80 13.28 -5.81 -6.38
CA ASP A 80 13.98 -5.95 -7.67
C ASP A 80 13.27 -5.15 -8.78
N TYR A 81 13.43 -3.84 -8.69
CA TYR A 81 13.01 -2.89 -9.72
C TYR A 81 14.22 -2.43 -10.53
N SER A 82 14.00 -2.16 -11.82
CA SER A 82 15.00 -1.59 -12.73
C SER A 82 16.32 -2.37 -12.77
N VAL A 83 16.24 -3.71 -12.66
CA VAL A 83 17.40 -4.59 -12.65
C VAL A 83 18.10 -4.55 -14.02
N PRO A 84 19.42 -4.26 -14.07
CA PRO A 84 20.15 -4.24 -15.34
C PRO A 84 20.08 -5.59 -16.08
N GLY A 85 19.69 -5.53 -17.35
CA GLY A 85 19.56 -6.70 -18.22
C GLY A 85 18.22 -7.45 -18.08
N ALA A 86 17.31 -7.00 -17.20
CA ALA A 86 15.95 -7.48 -17.17
C ALA A 86 15.12 -6.85 -18.31
N LYS A 87 14.13 -7.60 -18.80
CA LYS A 87 13.19 -7.10 -19.83
C LYS A 87 12.15 -6.13 -19.25
N GLU A 88 11.77 -6.35 -17.99
CA GLU A 88 10.75 -5.57 -17.30
C GLU A 88 11.36 -4.83 -16.11
N ASP A 89 10.82 -3.64 -15.82
CA ASP A 89 11.28 -2.78 -14.72
C ASP A 89 10.90 -3.30 -13.34
N PHE A 90 10.06 -4.34 -13.25
CA PHE A 90 9.70 -4.98 -11.99
C PHE A 90 9.77 -6.49 -12.20
N ILE A 91 10.48 -7.20 -11.34
CA ILE A 91 10.57 -8.66 -11.45
C ILE A 91 10.04 -9.31 -10.18
N PRO A 92 8.91 -10.04 -10.24
CA PRO A 92 8.38 -10.73 -9.08
C PRO A 92 9.38 -11.72 -8.46
N GLN A 93 9.30 -11.90 -7.14
CA GLN A 93 10.21 -12.76 -6.37
C GLN A 93 10.26 -14.21 -6.85
N ASN A 94 9.17 -14.71 -7.43
CA ASN A 94 9.00 -16.10 -7.87
C ASN A 94 9.31 -16.35 -9.35
N VAL A 95 9.75 -15.34 -10.11
CA VAL A 95 10.14 -15.53 -11.51
C VAL A 95 11.59 -16.06 -11.56
N PRO A 96 11.84 -17.25 -12.13
CA PRO A 96 13.20 -17.79 -12.23
C PRO A 96 14.04 -16.97 -13.21
N GLY A 97 15.36 -16.97 -13.01
CA GLY A 97 16.33 -16.36 -13.94
C GLY A 97 17.40 -15.52 -13.23
N SER A 98 18.63 -15.58 -13.76
CA SER A 98 19.79 -14.81 -13.29
C SER A 98 19.92 -13.50 -14.07
N PHE A 99 18.91 -12.65 -14.01
CA PHE A 99 19.08 -11.23 -14.32
C PHE A 99 19.97 -10.62 -13.23
N GLY A 100 20.68 -9.51 -13.47
CA GLY A 100 21.67 -8.98 -12.52
C GLY A 100 21.07 -8.83 -11.12
N SER A 101 21.26 -9.83 -10.25
CA SER A 101 20.53 -9.89 -8.98
C SER A 101 20.81 -8.62 -8.22
N SER A 102 19.77 -7.94 -7.74
CA SER A 102 20.00 -6.81 -6.85
C SER A 102 20.83 -7.36 -5.69
N LYS A 103 22.02 -6.78 -5.51
CA LYS A 103 22.87 -7.17 -4.39
C LYS A 103 22.09 -6.84 -3.13
N GLU A 104 22.20 -7.72 -2.14
CA GLU A 104 21.61 -7.54 -0.82
C GLU A 104 21.84 -6.09 -0.33
N PRO A 105 20.79 -5.36 0.08
CA PRO A 105 20.97 -4.04 0.66
C PRO A 105 21.79 -4.19 1.94
N ALA A 106 22.88 -3.43 2.05
CA ALA A 106 23.73 -3.37 3.24
C ALA A 106 22.97 -2.87 4.47
#